data_AF-B0YFB4-F1
#
_entry.id   AF-B0YFB4-F1
#
_cell.length_a   1.000
_cell.length_b   1.000
_cell.length_c   1.000
_cell.angle_alpha   90.00
_cell.angle_beta   90.00
_cell.angle_gamma   90.00
#
_symmetry.space_group_name_H-M   'P 1'
#
loop_
_entity.id
_entity.type
_entity.pdbx_description
1 polymer ?
#
loop_
_entity_poly.entity_id
_entity_poly.type
_entity_poly.pdbx_seq_one_letter_code
_entity_poly.pdbx_strand_id
1 'polypeptide(L)'
;MITEEVVKAAAGNWRSGERVLALLLEKRGNDVMVTDKVVKAAAGNWRSGERVLALLLEKQGGNFEVTENLVSLIAGKFGARIMALLLKKRGDEVMITEEVVRAAAGNEWSGEKVLALLVEERGDEVMITEEVLKAAAGNEGSGEKVLALLEKSQDGMGMQAKDELIWIRKLQNMFHDALITTVLMNKSHQRTLKSGCQRRDRQLTTTGMLLKQ
;
A
#
# COMPACT_ATOMS: atom_id res chain seq x y z
N MET A 1 18.98 -20.75 23.49
CA MET A 1 18.86 -19.91 22.29
C MET A 1 18.06 -20.65 21.24
N ILE A 2 16.85 -20.18 20.91
CA ILE A 2 16.22 -20.58 19.65
C ILE A 2 16.92 -19.81 18.54
N THR A 3 17.28 -20.49 17.45
CA THR A 3 17.90 -19.83 16.29
C THR A 3 16.84 -19.29 15.34
N GLU A 4 17.20 -18.24 14.58
CA GLU A 4 16.35 -17.69 13.50
C GLU A 4 15.84 -18.80 12.56
N GLU A 5 16.70 -19.77 12.22
CA GLU A 5 16.34 -20.87 11.31
C GLU A 5 15.24 -21.79 11.87
N VAL A 6 15.18 -22.00 13.18
CA VAL A 6 14.09 -22.77 13.81
C VAL A 6 12.77 -22.02 13.70
N VAL A 7 12.78 -20.70 13.96
CA VAL A 7 11.59 -19.85 13.87
C VAL A 7 11.10 -19.76 12.43
N LYS A 8 12.02 -19.56 11.49
CA LYS A 8 11.76 -19.51 10.04
C LYS A 8 11.18 -20.83 9.53
N ALA A 9 11.74 -21.97 9.94
CA ALA A 9 11.21 -23.29 9.57
C ALA A 9 9.80 -23.50 10.13
N ALA A 10 9.53 -23.07 11.37
CA ALA A 10 8.19 -23.11 11.94
C ALA A 10 7.22 -22.19 11.18
N ALA A 11 7.63 -20.96 10.86
CA ALA A 11 6.79 -20.00 10.14
C ALA A 11 6.40 -20.48 8.73
N GLY A 12 7.35 -21.10 8.01
CA GLY A 12 7.12 -21.70 6.70
C GLY A 12 6.41 -23.05 6.71
N ASN A 13 6.14 -23.63 7.88
CA ASN A 13 5.51 -24.94 7.97
C ASN A 13 3.99 -24.84 7.71
N TRP A 14 3.60 -25.14 6.48
CA TRP A 14 2.22 -25.20 6.01
C TRP A 14 1.30 -26.25 6.67
N ARG A 15 1.84 -27.29 7.33
CA ARG A 15 1.03 -28.32 8.00
C ARG A 15 0.68 -27.96 9.45
N SER A 16 1.68 -27.49 10.21
CA SER A 16 1.56 -27.31 11.66
C SER A 16 2.30 -26.08 12.19
N GLY A 17 2.72 -25.16 11.32
CA GLY A 17 3.63 -24.06 11.67
C GLY A 17 3.14 -23.19 12.80
N GLU A 18 1.86 -22.87 12.81
CA GLU A 18 1.23 -22.12 13.90
C GLU A 18 1.31 -22.86 15.26
N ARG A 19 0.99 -24.16 15.30
CA ARG A 19 1.06 -24.95 16.56
C ARG A 19 2.48 -25.05 17.07
N VAL A 20 3.42 -25.29 16.15
CA VAL A 20 4.85 -25.34 16.48
C VAL A 20 5.30 -23.99 17.02
N LEU A 21 4.93 -22.91 16.36
CA LEU A 21 5.34 -21.56 16.76
C LEU A 21 4.70 -21.13 18.08
N ALA A 22 3.44 -21.49 18.33
CA ALA A 22 2.77 -21.26 19.61
C ALA A 22 3.52 -21.93 20.78
N LEU A 23 3.96 -23.18 20.60
CA LEU A 23 4.76 -23.89 21.60
C LEU A 23 6.14 -23.25 21.81
N LEU A 24 6.79 -22.78 20.73
CA LEU A 24 8.08 -22.08 20.85
C LEU A 24 7.92 -20.76 21.61
N LEU A 25 6.88 -19.98 21.32
CA LEU A 25 6.56 -18.74 22.02
C LEU A 25 6.19 -18.97 23.49
N GLU A 26 5.46 -20.05 23.81
CA GLU A 26 5.13 -20.40 25.19
C GLU A 26 6.37 -20.75 26.02
N LYS A 27 7.32 -21.51 25.44
CA LYS A 27 8.49 -22.00 26.18
C LYS A 27 9.64 -20.99 26.25
N ARG A 28 9.72 -20.07 25.29
CA ARG A 28 10.89 -19.21 25.09
C ARG A 28 10.56 -17.73 24.95
N GLY A 29 9.28 -17.36 24.85
CA GLY A 29 8.79 -15.98 24.90
C GLY A 29 9.59 -15.05 24.00
N ASN A 30 10.37 -14.17 24.63
CA ASN A 30 11.17 -13.14 23.99
C ASN A 30 12.39 -13.68 23.22
N ASP A 31 12.89 -14.89 23.49
CA ASP A 31 14.05 -15.45 22.76
C ASP A 31 13.75 -15.74 21.27
N VAL A 32 12.49 -15.66 20.84
CA VAL A 32 12.09 -15.78 19.44
C VAL A 32 12.34 -14.44 18.76
N MET A 33 13.25 -14.36 17.79
CA MET A 33 13.45 -13.13 17.02
C MET A 33 12.58 -13.17 15.75
N VAL A 34 11.78 -12.12 15.53
CA VAL A 34 11.07 -11.93 14.26
C VAL A 34 11.99 -11.13 13.33
N THR A 35 12.31 -11.70 12.19
CA THR A 35 13.14 -11.06 11.17
C THR A 35 12.41 -11.05 9.83
N ASP A 36 12.92 -10.27 8.87
CA ASP A 36 12.46 -10.27 7.48
C ASP A 36 12.38 -11.69 6.90
N LYS A 37 13.33 -12.58 7.26
CA LYS A 37 13.34 -13.98 6.79
C LYS A 37 12.19 -14.79 7.39
N VAL A 38 11.85 -14.57 8.66
CA VAL A 38 10.72 -15.23 9.32
C VAL A 38 9.40 -14.76 8.69
N VAL A 39 9.25 -13.46 8.45
CA VAL A 39 8.06 -12.90 7.78
C VAL A 39 7.95 -13.39 6.35
N LYS A 40 9.07 -13.46 5.62
CA LYS A 40 9.10 -14.05 4.26
C LYS A 40 8.70 -15.53 4.26
N ALA A 41 9.14 -16.29 5.26
CA ALA A 41 8.71 -17.68 5.41
C ALA A 41 7.21 -17.79 5.74
N ALA A 42 6.67 -16.92 6.61
CA ALA A 42 5.25 -16.84 6.87
C ALA A 42 4.45 -16.44 5.62
N ALA A 43 4.96 -15.53 4.79
CA ALA A 43 4.32 -15.11 3.54
C ALA A 43 4.21 -16.27 2.53
N GLY A 44 5.19 -17.17 2.50
CA GLY A 44 5.13 -18.41 1.70
C GLY A 44 4.17 -19.47 2.25
N ASN A 45 3.67 -19.30 3.48
CA ASN A 45 2.74 -20.23 4.11
C ASN A 45 1.29 -19.83 3.79
N TRP A 46 0.83 -20.14 2.59
CA TRP A 46 -0.53 -19.83 2.11
C TRP A 46 -1.68 -20.34 3.00
N ARG A 47 -1.47 -21.41 3.80
CA ARG A 47 -2.51 -22.01 4.65
C ARG A 47 -2.67 -21.34 6.01
N SER A 48 -1.57 -20.90 6.61
CA SER A 48 -1.56 -20.36 7.98
C SER A 48 -0.65 -19.16 8.20
N GLY A 49 -0.07 -18.60 7.13
CA GLY A 49 0.92 -17.52 7.17
C GLY A 49 0.43 -16.28 7.90
N GLU A 50 -0.81 -15.84 7.63
CA GLU A 50 -1.40 -14.74 8.38
C GLU A 50 -1.53 -15.04 9.88
N ARG A 51 -1.94 -16.26 10.25
CA ARG A 51 -2.09 -16.64 11.66
C ARG A 51 -0.75 -16.75 12.36
N VAL A 52 0.24 -17.30 11.67
CA VAL A 52 1.65 -17.36 12.10
C VAL A 52 2.16 -15.95 12.38
N LEU A 53 2.00 -15.02 11.43
CA LEU A 53 2.49 -13.66 11.58
C LEU A 53 1.71 -12.89 12.65
N ALA A 54 0.38 -13.08 12.74
CA ALA A 54 -0.43 -12.50 13.81
C ALA A 54 0.04 -12.94 15.19
N LEU A 55 0.30 -14.24 15.40
CA LEU A 55 0.82 -14.76 16.67
C LEU A 55 2.18 -14.16 17.03
N LEU A 56 3.07 -14.00 16.05
CA LEU A 56 4.37 -13.35 16.26
C LEU A 56 4.18 -11.90 16.72
N LEU A 57 3.36 -11.12 16.02
CA LEU A 57 3.09 -9.72 16.36
C LEU A 57 2.35 -9.55 17.70
N GLU A 58 1.48 -10.47 18.07
CA GLU A 58 0.73 -10.42 19.33
C GLU A 58 1.59 -10.76 20.55
N LYS A 59 2.50 -11.73 20.41
CA LYS A 59 3.31 -12.25 21.54
C LYS A 59 4.64 -11.53 21.70
N GLN A 60 5.15 -10.87 20.66
CA GLN A 60 6.38 -10.10 20.71
C GLN A 60 6.08 -8.65 21.12
N GLY A 61 6.09 -8.38 22.42
CA GLY A 61 5.88 -7.04 23.00
C GLY A 61 7.04 -6.05 22.78
N GLY A 62 7.64 -6.02 21.59
CA GLY A 62 8.72 -5.09 21.22
C GLY A 62 10.07 -5.73 20.87
N ASN A 63 10.18 -7.07 20.88
CA ASN A 63 11.49 -7.74 20.73
C ASN A 63 11.95 -7.98 19.27
N PHE A 64 11.41 -7.20 18.32
CA PHE A 64 11.86 -7.22 16.94
C PHE A 64 11.93 -5.82 16.36
N GLU A 65 12.90 -5.60 15.48
CA GLU A 65 13.11 -4.34 14.78
C GLU A 65 12.10 -4.20 13.64
N VAL A 66 11.38 -3.08 13.61
CA VAL A 66 10.50 -2.73 12.48
C VAL A 66 11.36 -2.04 11.42
N THR A 67 11.73 -2.79 10.38
CA THR A 67 12.48 -2.26 9.24
C THR A 67 11.54 -1.89 8.10
N GLU A 68 11.96 -0.98 7.21
CA GLU A 68 11.20 -0.65 6.00
C GLU A 68 10.92 -1.90 5.14
N ASN A 69 11.91 -2.78 4.98
CA ASN A 69 11.78 -4.04 4.25
C ASN A 69 10.71 -4.97 4.86
N LEU A 70 10.61 -5.01 6.18
CA LEU A 70 9.59 -5.78 6.87
C LEU A 70 8.20 -5.21 6.58
N VAL A 71 8.03 -3.89 6.70
CA VAL A 71 6.76 -3.20 6.49
C VAL A 71 6.31 -3.34 5.03
N SER A 72 7.21 -3.14 4.07
CA SER A 72 6.91 -3.27 2.64
C SER A 72 6.56 -4.72 2.27
N LEU A 73 7.25 -5.71 2.84
CA LEU A 73 6.90 -7.12 2.68
C LEU A 73 5.50 -7.43 3.25
N ILE A 74 5.16 -6.88 4.42
CA ILE A 74 3.84 -7.05 5.02
C ILE A 74 2.76 -6.43 4.13
N ALA A 75 2.97 -5.19 3.69
CA ALA A 75 2.05 -4.47 2.81
C ALA A 75 1.84 -5.19 1.46
N GLY A 76 2.90 -5.79 0.91
CA GLY A 76 2.88 -6.44 -0.39
C GLY A 76 2.38 -7.89 -0.40
N LYS A 77 2.38 -8.58 0.75
CA LYS A 77 2.09 -10.04 0.80
C LYS A 77 0.97 -10.45 1.74
N PHE A 78 0.54 -9.58 2.66
CA PHE A 78 -0.50 -9.91 3.64
C PHE A 78 -1.72 -9.01 3.48
N GLY A 79 -2.84 -9.42 4.09
CA GLY A 79 -4.05 -8.62 4.11
C GLY A 79 -3.99 -7.44 5.09
N ALA A 80 -4.95 -6.52 4.94
CA ALA A 80 -5.09 -5.33 5.78
C ALA A 80 -5.18 -5.65 7.28
N ARG A 81 -5.68 -6.84 7.66
CA ARG A 81 -5.73 -7.27 9.07
C ARG A 81 -4.34 -7.33 9.72
N ILE A 82 -3.33 -7.84 8.99
CA ILE A 82 -1.96 -7.91 9.49
C ILE A 82 -1.33 -6.52 9.53
N MET A 83 -1.57 -5.70 8.49
CA MET A 83 -1.08 -4.33 8.47
C MET A 83 -1.65 -3.50 9.64
N ALA A 84 -2.96 -3.63 9.91
CA ALA A 84 -3.61 -2.98 11.05
C ALA A 84 -3.04 -3.45 12.39
N LEU A 85 -2.73 -4.75 12.53
CA LEU A 85 -2.10 -5.27 13.74
C LEU A 85 -0.70 -4.68 13.94
N LEU A 86 0.09 -4.56 12.87
CA LEU A 86 1.41 -3.95 12.90
C LEU A 86 1.33 -2.47 13.33
N LEU A 87 0.47 -1.69 12.69
CA LEU A 87 0.24 -0.27 13.03
C LEU A 87 -0.26 -0.10 14.46
N LYS A 88 -1.19 -0.96 14.92
CA LYS A 88 -1.70 -0.89 16.30
C LYS A 88 -0.64 -1.20 17.36
N LYS A 89 0.30 -2.10 17.05
CA LYS A 89 1.32 -2.56 18.02
C LYS A 89 2.60 -1.75 17.97
N ARG A 90 2.97 -1.25 16.79
CA ARG A 90 4.27 -0.62 16.51
C ARG A 90 4.14 0.63 15.63
N GLY A 91 2.98 1.30 15.65
CA GLY A 91 2.67 2.42 14.76
C GLY A 91 3.69 3.56 14.80
N ASP A 92 4.27 3.83 15.97
CA ASP A 92 5.30 4.87 16.15
C ASP A 92 6.63 4.53 15.47
N GLU A 93 6.87 3.25 15.18
CA GLU A 93 8.08 2.75 14.52
C GLU A 93 7.85 2.49 13.02
N VAL A 94 6.60 2.51 12.58
CA VAL A 94 6.24 2.32 11.17
C VAL A 94 6.25 3.67 10.47
N MET A 95 7.12 3.79 9.48
CA MET A 95 7.10 4.89 8.51
C MET A 95 6.46 4.41 7.22
N ILE A 96 5.50 5.17 6.69
CA ILE A 96 4.89 4.88 5.39
C ILE A 96 5.75 5.52 4.29
N THR A 97 6.72 4.77 3.79
CA THR A 97 7.61 5.21 2.70
C THR A 97 7.01 4.91 1.32
N GLU A 98 7.59 5.47 0.27
CA GLU A 98 7.22 5.14 -1.12
C GLU A 98 7.28 3.63 -1.38
N GLU A 99 8.27 2.92 -0.83
CA GLU A 99 8.42 1.48 -1.01
C GLU A 99 7.25 0.71 -0.40
N VAL A 100 6.79 1.12 0.78
CA VAL A 100 5.62 0.53 1.45
C VAL A 100 4.35 0.75 0.63
N VAL A 101 4.14 1.97 0.12
CA VAL A 101 2.98 2.31 -0.70
C VAL A 101 3.02 1.56 -2.03
N ARG A 102 4.19 1.45 -2.67
CA ARG A 102 4.39 0.69 -3.91
C ARG A 102 4.11 -0.78 -3.70
N ALA A 103 4.59 -1.35 -2.60
CA ALA A 103 4.32 -2.75 -2.26
C ALA A 103 2.83 -3.00 -2.02
N ALA A 104 2.14 -2.11 -1.28
CA ALA A 104 0.69 -2.19 -1.09
C ALA A 104 -0.07 -2.11 -2.43
N ALA A 105 0.34 -1.20 -3.31
CA ALA A 105 -0.26 -1.04 -4.63
C ALA A 105 -0.09 -2.28 -5.52
N GLY A 106 1.04 -2.98 -5.41
CA GLY A 106 1.32 -4.24 -6.10
C GLY A 106 0.76 -5.51 -5.43
N ASN A 107 0.04 -5.40 -4.31
CA ASN A 107 -0.52 -6.55 -3.62
C ASN A 107 -1.79 -7.04 -4.34
N GLU A 108 -1.68 -8.16 -5.05
CA GLU A 108 -2.75 -8.68 -5.92
C GLU A 108 -4.05 -9.01 -5.17
N TRP A 109 -3.96 -9.59 -3.98
CA TRP A 109 -5.12 -10.11 -3.26
C TRP A 109 -5.75 -9.11 -2.30
N SER A 110 -5.00 -8.12 -1.83
CA SER A 110 -5.44 -7.23 -0.75
C SER A 110 -4.97 -5.79 -0.90
N GLY A 111 -4.36 -5.42 -2.03
CA GLY A 111 -3.80 -4.08 -2.25
C GLY A 111 -4.79 -2.96 -2.02
N GLU A 112 -6.03 -3.10 -2.49
CA GLU A 112 -7.10 -2.13 -2.23
C GLU A 112 -7.29 -1.86 -0.73
N LYS A 113 -7.45 -2.93 0.06
CA LYS A 113 -7.74 -2.82 1.50
C LYS A 113 -6.52 -2.35 2.30
N VAL A 114 -5.33 -2.82 1.93
CA VAL A 114 -4.08 -2.40 2.57
C VAL A 114 -3.83 -0.94 2.30
N LEU A 115 -3.95 -0.49 1.05
CA LEU A 115 -3.74 0.90 0.68
C LEU A 115 -4.80 1.82 1.31
N ALA A 116 -6.08 1.41 1.32
CA ALA A 116 -7.13 2.17 2.01
C ALA A 116 -6.80 2.39 3.48
N LEU A 117 -6.38 1.34 4.20
CA LEU A 117 -5.96 1.44 5.59
C LEU A 117 -4.78 2.42 5.78
N LEU A 118 -3.78 2.38 4.90
CA LEU A 118 -2.63 3.29 4.99
C LEU A 118 -3.03 4.75 4.78
N VAL A 119 -3.94 5.00 3.84
CA VAL A 119 -4.48 6.34 3.57
C VAL A 119 -5.34 6.84 4.73
N GLU A 120 -6.16 5.97 5.34
CA GLU A 120 -7.02 6.32 6.47
C GLU A 120 -6.21 6.64 7.74
N GLU A 121 -5.17 5.85 8.04
CA GLU A 121 -4.40 5.99 9.28
C GLU A 121 -3.24 6.99 9.16
N ARG A 122 -2.62 7.09 7.98
CA ARG A 122 -1.36 7.83 7.76
C ARG A 122 -1.35 8.55 6.42
N GLY A 123 -2.50 9.07 5.98
CA GLY A 123 -2.68 9.68 4.66
C GLY A 123 -1.62 10.72 4.30
N ASP A 124 -1.20 11.56 5.24
CA ASP A 124 -0.18 12.60 5.04
C ASP A 124 1.22 12.05 4.69
N GLU A 125 1.50 10.78 5.01
CA GLU A 125 2.76 10.10 4.68
C GLU A 125 2.67 9.35 3.33
N VAL A 126 1.46 9.12 2.81
CA VAL A 126 1.25 8.34 1.58
C VAL A 126 1.64 9.18 0.36
N MET A 127 2.86 8.98 -0.13
CA MET A 127 3.34 9.59 -1.37
C MET A 127 2.93 8.77 -2.59
N ILE A 128 2.18 9.39 -3.51
CA ILE A 128 1.78 8.79 -4.78
C ILE A 128 2.79 9.17 -5.85
N THR A 129 3.64 8.23 -6.25
CA THR A 129 4.68 8.43 -7.27
C THR A 129 4.38 7.67 -8.56
N GLU A 130 5.17 7.91 -9.61
CA GLU A 130 5.08 7.14 -10.87
C GLU A 130 5.25 5.63 -10.61
N GLU A 131 6.13 5.24 -9.69
CA GLU A 131 6.41 3.84 -9.39
C GLU A 131 5.26 3.15 -8.64
N VAL A 132 4.61 3.87 -7.71
CA VAL A 132 3.37 3.38 -7.06
C VAL A 132 2.28 3.13 -8.10
N LEU A 133 2.10 4.06 -9.03
CA LEU A 133 1.10 3.96 -10.08
C LEU A 133 1.40 2.83 -11.07
N LYS A 134 2.68 2.61 -11.42
CA LYS A 134 3.10 1.45 -12.23
C LYS A 134 2.81 0.14 -11.52
N ALA A 135 3.11 0.05 -10.22
CA ALA A 135 2.83 -1.14 -9.42
C ALA A 135 1.32 -1.44 -9.37
N ALA A 136 0.48 -0.41 -9.19
CA ALA A 136 -0.98 -0.56 -9.24
C ALA A 136 -1.47 -0.98 -10.65
N ALA A 137 -0.93 -0.41 -11.72
CA ALA A 137 -1.33 -0.74 -13.08
C ALA A 137 -0.92 -2.16 -13.50
N GLY A 138 0.21 -2.66 -12.99
CA GLY A 138 0.65 -4.04 -13.19
C GLY A 138 -0.01 -5.06 -12.25
N ASN A 139 -0.88 -4.63 -11.33
CA ASN A 139 -1.58 -5.51 -10.40
C ASN A 139 -2.86 -6.06 -11.04
N GLU A 140 -2.80 -7.28 -11.56
CA GLU A 140 -3.92 -7.95 -12.24
C GLU A 140 -5.09 -8.31 -11.30
N GLY A 141 -4.84 -8.42 -10.00
CA GLY A 141 -5.85 -8.85 -9.03
C GLY A 141 -6.72 -7.71 -8.48
N SER A 142 -6.09 -6.62 -8.05
CA SER A 142 -6.79 -5.48 -7.41
C SER A 142 -6.37 -4.11 -7.94
N GLY A 143 -5.57 -4.05 -9.01
CA GLY A 143 -5.00 -2.83 -9.56
C GLY A 143 -6.01 -1.75 -9.94
N GLU A 144 -7.13 -2.11 -10.56
CA GLU A 144 -8.19 -1.16 -10.91
C GLU A 144 -8.72 -0.40 -9.69
N LYS A 145 -8.98 -1.14 -8.60
CA LYS A 145 -9.50 -0.57 -7.35
C LYS A 145 -8.43 0.24 -6.62
N VAL A 146 -7.19 -0.22 -6.63
CA VAL A 146 -6.03 0.52 -6.11
C VAL A 146 -5.87 1.85 -6.84
N LEU A 147 -5.92 1.85 -8.17
CA LEU A 147 -5.85 3.08 -8.98
C LEU A 147 -7.02 4.01 -8.66
N ALA A 148 -8.24 3.48 -8.51
CA ALA A 148 -9.40 4.27 -8.14
C ALA A 148 -9.28 4.90 -6.73
N LEU A 149 -8.62 4.22 -5.78
CA LEU A 149 -8.32 4.77 -4.46
C LEU A 149 -7.27 5.88 -4.51
N LEU A 150 -6.15 5.63 -5.22
CA LEU A 150 -5.09 6.61 -5.42
C LEU A 150 -5.62 7.89 -6.08
N GLU A 151 -6.56 7.76 -7.02
CA GLU A 151 -7.19 8.91 -7.66
C GLU A 151 -8.06 9.73 -6.70
N LYS A 152 -8.76 9.07 -5.76
CA LYS A 152 -9.59 9.77 -4.76
C LYS A 152 -8.75 10.50 -3.72
N SER A 153 -7.57 9.97 -3.36
CA SER A 153 -6.64 10.64 -2.45
C SER A 153 -5.85 11.78 -3.12
N GLN A 154 -5.83 11.85 -4.46
CA GLN A 154 -5.13 12.90 -5.23
C GLN A 154 -5.78 14.29 -5.20
N ASP A 155 -7.08 14.41 -4.88
CA ASP A 155 -7.75 15.73 -4.82
C ASP A 155 -7.21 16.63 -3.67
N GLY A 156 -6.30 16.12 -2.83
CA GLY A 156 -5.64 16.86 -1.73
C GLY A 156 -4.10 16.94 -1.75
N MET A 157 -3.38 16.19 -2.61
CA MET A 157 -1.91 15.99 -2.43
C MET A 157 -1.06 16.06 -3.72
N GLY A 158 -1.02 17.25 -4.35
CA GLY A 158 0.23 17.77 -4.91
C GLY A 158 0.82 17.15 -6.19
N MET A 159 0.07 16.44 -7.03
CA MET A 159 0.56 16.06 -8.37
C MET A 159 0.42 17.26 -9.33
N GLN A 160 1.50 17.68 -10.00
CA GLN A 160 1.41 18.77 -10.97
C GLN A 160 0.67 18.29 -12.24
N ALA A 161 -0.29 19.07 -12.72
CA ALA A 161 -1.16 18.72 -13.86
C ALA A 161 -0.40 18.37 -15.18
N LYS A 162 0.89 18.68 -15.29
CA LYS A 162 1.73 18.31 -16.43
C LYS A 162 2.14 16.83 -16.38
N ASP A 163 2.30 16.28 -15.18
CA ASP A 163 2.69 14.88 -14.97
C ASP A 163 1.52 13.93 -15.22
N GLU A 164 0.29 14.39 -14.98
CA GLU A 164 -0.95 13.64 -15.29
C GLU A 164 -1.06 13.26 -16.78
N LEU A 165 -0.84 14.21 -17.68
CA LEU A 165 -0.94 13.98 -19.13
C LEU A 165 0.19 13.09 -19.66
N ILE A 166 1.39 13.26 -19.12
CA ILE A 166 2.54 12.40 -19.44
C ILE A 166 2.23 10.97 -19.00
N TRP A 167 1.69 10.79 -17.80
CA TRP A 167 1.36 9.47 -17.26
C TRP A 167 0.18 8.79 -17.98
N ILE A 168 -0.92 9.50 -18.27
CA ILE A 168 -2.05 8.94 -19.06
C ILE A 168 -1.56 8.41 -20.40
N ARG A 169 -0.69 9.15 -21.09
CA ARG A 169 -0.13 8.74 -22.39
C ARG A 169 0.85 7.58 -22.26
N LYS A 170 1.63 7.52 -21.18
CA LYS A 170 2.57 6.43 -20.90
C LYS A 170 1.83 5.13 -20.57
N LEU A 171 0.76 5.20 -19.77
CA LEU A 171 -0.11 4.06 -19.49
C LEU A 171 -0.85 3.55 -20.74
N GLN A 172 -1.39 4.45 -21.57
CA GLN A 172 -2.03 4.09 -22.85
C GLN A 172 -1.09 3.31 -23.79
N ASN A 173 0.21 3.64 -23.78
CA ASN A 173 1.20 2.94 -24.58
C ASN A 173 1.69 1.63 -23.95
N MET A 174 1.61 1.49 -22.63
CA MET A 174 2.05 0.29 -21.90
C MET A 174 0.96 -0.80 -21.85
N PHE A 175 -0.31 -0.41 -21.84
CA PHE A 175 -1.43 -1.33 -21.73
C PHE A 175 -2.36 -1.17 -22.93
N HIS A 176 -2.42 -2.21 -23.77
CA HIS A 176 -3.46 -2.35 -24.81
C HIS A 176 -4.85 -2.64 -24.23
N ASP A 177 -4.99 -2.67 -22.90
CA ASP A 177 -6.24 -2.96 -22.24
C ASP A 177 -7.18 -1.74 -22.29
N ALA A 178 -8.28 -1.90 -23.02
CA ALA A 178 -9.26 -0.86 -23.28
C ALA A 178 -9.94 -0.35 -21.99
N LEU A 179 -9.91 -1.13 -20.89
CA LEU A 179 -10.60 -0.80 -19.63
C LEU A 179 -9.88 0.27 -18.80
N ILE A 180 -8.55 0.17 -18.62
CA ILE A 180 -7.77 1.18 -17.89
C ILE A 180 -7.80 2.51 -18.65
N THR A 181 -7.69 2.44 -19.97
CA THR A 181 -7.74 3.63 -20.83
C THR A 181 -9.10 4.32 -20.81
N THR A 182 -10.23 3.59 -20.71
CA THR A 182 -11.57 4.21 -20.59
C THR A 182 -11.78 4.94 -19.27
N VAL A 183 -11.34 4.37 -18.14
CA VAL A 183 -11.43 5.02 -16.82
C VAL A 183 -10.64 6.33 -16.81
N LEU A 184 -9.43 6.32 -17.37
CA LEU A 184 -8.57 7.52 -17.44
C LEU A 184 -9.08 8.55 -18.47
N MET A 185 -9.54 8.11 -19.65
CA MET A 185 -10.02 9.01 -20.72
C MET A 185 -11.30 9.74 -20.32
N ASN A 186 -12.31 9.04 -19.78
CA ASN A 186 -13.59 9.64 -19.40
C ASN A 186 -13.39 10.78 -18.37
N LYS A 187 -12.38 10.63 -17.49
CA LYS A 187 -12.11 11.60 -16.43
C LYS A 187 -11.15 12.72 -16.81
N SER A 188 -10.16 12.50 -17.68
CA SER A 188 -9.35 13.61 -18.25
C SER A 188 -10.24 14.64 -18.95
N HIS A 189 -11.29 14.18 -19.61
CA HIS A 189 -12.32 15.00 -20.23
C HIS A 189 -13.13 15.79 -19.18
N GLN A 190 -13.49 15.18 -18.05
CA GLN A 190 -14.18 15.89 -16.96
C GLN A 190 -13.30 16.92 -16.23
N ARG A 191 -12.01 16.64 -15.99
CA ARG A 191 -11.08 17.59 -15.34
C ARG A 191 -10.75 18.80 -16.23
N THR A 192 -10.57 18.58 -17.53
CA THR A 192 -10.40 19.69 -18.51
C THR A 192 -11.66 20.57 -18.60
N LEU A 193 -12.85 19.97 -18.52
CA LEU A 193 -14.11 20.73 -18.44
C LEU A 193 -14.21 21.57 -17.15
N LYS A 194 -13.89 21.00 -15.98
CA LYS A 194 -13.93 21.73 -14.69
C LYS A 194 -12.91 22.88 -14.62
N SER A 195 -11.68 22.64 -15.05
CA SER A 195 -10.63 23.67 -15.09
C SER A 195 -10.93 24.76 -16.14
N GLY A 196 -11.56 24.40 -17.26
CA GLY A 196 -12.06 25.33 -18.26
C GLY A 196 -13.23 26.20 -17.77
N CYS A 197 -14.10 25.68 -16.90
CA CYS A 197 -15.12 26.47 -16.20
C CYS A 197 -14.48 27.45 -15.21
N GLN A 198 -13.61 26.98 -14.31
CA GLN A 198 -12.95 27.84 -13.32
C GLN A 198 -12.10 28.96 -13.94
N ARG A 199 -11.44 28.72 -15.08
CA ARG A 199 -10.71 29.78 -15.81
C ARG A 199 -11.64 30.81 -16.43
N ARG A 200 -12.80 30.40 -16.98
CA ARG A 200 -13.80 31.33 -17.51
C ARG A 200 -14.41 32.19 -16.41
N ASP A 201 -14.71 31.62 -15.25
CA ASP A 201 -15.25 32.36 -14.11
C ASP A 201 -14.27 33.41 -13.56
N ARG A 202 -12.96 33.08 -13.49
CA ARG A 202 -11.91 34.06 -13.11
C ARG A 202 -11.70 35.15 -14.16
N GLN A 203 -11.80 34.83 -15.45
CA GLN A 203 -11.68 35.82 -16.52
C GLN A 203 -12.87 36.80 -16.53
N LEU A 204 -14.08 36.32 -16.27
CA LEU A 204 -15.28 37.16 -16.16
C LEU A 204 -15.23 38.11 -14.94
N THR A 205 -14.68 37.68 -13.81
CA THR A 205 -14.48 38.57 -12.65
C THR A 205 -13.40 39.63 -12.90
N THR A 206 -12.33 39.28 -13.63
CA THR A 206 -11.23 40.21 -13.92
C THR A 206 -11.60 41.23 -15.00
N THR A 207 -12.35 40.81 -16.04
CA THR A 207 -12.85 41.74 -17.09
C THR A 207 -14.00 42.62 -16.61
N GLY A 208 -14.81 42.16 -15.65
CA GLY A 208 -15.83 42.98 -15.00
C GLY A 208 -15.28 44.11 -14.12
N MET A 209 -14.03 44.00 -13.63
CA MET A 209 -13.36 45.06 -12.87
C MET A 209 -12.68 46.12 -13.75
N LEU A 210 -12.40 45.83 -15.03
CA LEU A 210 -11.68 46.76 -15.94
C LEU A 210 -12.62 47.67 -16.77
N LEU A 211 -13.94 47.47 -16.72
CA LEU A 211 -14.92 48.28 -17.46
C LEU A 211 -15.65 49.34 -16.59
N LYS A 212 -15.14 49.63 -15.39
CA LYS A 212 -15.62 50.72 -14.52
C LYS A 212 -14.49 51.71 -14.20
N GLN A 213 -14.05 52.49 -15.19
CA GLN A 213 -13.40 53.79 -14.99
C GLN A 213 -13.87 54.74 -16.08
#